data_AF-A0A0D7B8S5-F1
#
_entry.id   AF-A0A0D7B8S5-F1
#
_cell.length_a   1.000
_cell.length_b   1.000
_cell.length_c   1.000
_cell.angle_alpha   90.00
_cell.angle_beta   90.00
_cell.angle_gamma   90.00
#
_symmetry.space_group_name_H-M   'P 1'
#
loop_
_entity.id
_entity.type
_entity.pdbx_description
1 polymer ?
#
loop_
_entity_poly.entity_id
_entity_poly.type
_entity_poly.pdbx_seq_one_letter_code
_entity_poly.pdbx_strand_id
1 'polypeptide(L)'
;MGTGIWSLCSGEQCWCPNHRLPDVIHDQDVLPDDPLVDFLSTSNELPSESDKPALGSLLSSLKEKMAIRDTLIEQLRSMMAKYNAAIATLEEERAQLDNVVNQGTHAFSAVKRVPVEVLQHIFQYTITFPPVVSSGHHEWHSDDSDDSGNPLPQYVLWYDQSKPEDPLCTLTQVSQRWRAIALGNAALHSSLSIHISSNHFSIPQLTNVLQRRFSSLSDAPLSVAITCDPMTIDVLSRHTSRIATALEPYASKIVELFVFLPDAVAEKLEILEGKLPSLTSLLMHNTPRPYDSVHPPHPVFTGCPLRRLVLRDYASPTGSVASIKSSHTWEHIVHLELLITPNEDLHAGPDAEAILTCPCARSPSSHRGYSSRTD
;
A
#
# COMPACT_ATOMS: atom_id res chain seq x y z
N MET A 1 -41.98 -3.59 -15.86
CA MET A 1 -41.76 -2.31 -16.56
C MET A 1 -42.39 -2.45 -17.95
N GLY A 2 -43.54 -1.82 -18.16
CA GLY A 2 -44.27 -1.95 -19.43
C GLY A 2 -43.58 -1.12 -20.51
N THR A 3 -43.06 -1.79 -21.54
CA THR A 3 -42.65 -1.18 -22.81
C THR A 3 -43.92 -0.84 -23.59
N GLY A 4 -44.61 0.22 -23.18
CA GLY A 4 -45.72 0.78 -23.94
C GLY A 4 -45.17 1.48 -25.18
N ILE A 5 -45.34 0.85 -26.34
CA ILE A 5 -45.17 1.49 -27.65
C ILE A 5 -46.03 2.75 -27.63
N TRP A 6 -45.41 3.92 -27.83
CA TRP A 6 -46.12 5.19 -27.93
C TRP A 6 -46.98 5.16 -29.19
N SER A 7 -48.24 4.75 -29.08
CA SER A 7 -49.24 4.89 -30.14
C SER A 7 -49.97 6.23 -30.00
N LEU A 8 -50.00 7.01 -31.08
CA LEU A 8 -50.86 8.19 -31.19
C LEU A 8 -52.32 7.76 -30.97
N CYS A 9 -52.99 8.30 -29.94
CA CYS A 9 -54.38 8.00 -29.66
C CYS A 9 -55.28 8.65 -30.71
N SER A 10 -56.01 7.84 -31.48
CA SER A 10 -56.99 8.30 -32.46
C SER A 10 -58.32 8.63 -31.74
N GLY A 11 -58.57 9.90 -31.41
CA GLY A 11 -59.92 10.33 -31.03
C GLY A 11 -59.99 11.63 -30.19
N GLU A 12 -60.99 12.45 -30.52
CA GLU A 12 -61.38 13.71 -29.85
C GLU A 12 -61.85 13.54 -28.38
N GLN A 13 -61.82 12.32 -27.85
CA GLN A 13 -62.26 11.96 -26.49
C GLN A 13 -61.13 11.36 -25.64
N CYS A 14 -59.85 11.57 -26.00
CA CYS A 14 -58.74 11.21 -25.12
C CYS A 14 -58.55 12.27 -24.02
N TRP A 15 -58.61 11.85 -22.76
CA TRP A 15 -58.33 12.70 -21.60
C TRP A 15 -56.82 12.78 -21.28
N CYS A 16 -55.98 12.29 -22.21
CA CYS A 16 -54.54 12.25 -22.06
C CYS A 16 -53.90 13.63 -22.33
N PRO A 17 -52.90 14.07 -21.54
CA PRO A 17 -52.24 15.38 -21.73
C PRO A 17 -51.55 15.56 -23.09
N ASN A 18 -51.23 14.46 -23.78
CA ASN A 18 -50.56 14.43 -25.08
C ASN A 18 -51.45 14.85 -26.27
N HIS A 19 -52.75 15.07 -26.08
CA HIS A 19 -53.67 15.53 -27.14
C HIS A 19 -53.72 17.06 -27.28
N ARG A 20 -52.92 17.80 -26.50
CA ARG A 20 -52.82 19.27 -26.58
C ARG A 20 -51.63 19.77 -27.38
N LEU A 21 -51.01 18.92 -28.20
CA LEU A 21 -50.25 19.47 -29.31
C LEU A 21 -51.31 20.07 -30.23
N PRO A 22 -51.26 21.38 -30.53
CA PRO A 22 -52.13 21.96 -31.55
C PRO A 22 -51.99 21.06 -32.75
N ASP A 23 -53.10 20.50 -33.26
CA ASP A 23 -53.09 19.86 -34.56
C ASP A 23 -52.53 20.94 -35.48
N VAL A 24 -51.25 20.82 -35.81
CA VAL A 24 -50.66 21.50 -36.93
C VAL A 24 -51.25 20.73 -38.09
N ILE A 25 -52.55 20.97 -38.32
CA ILE A 25 -53.21 20.69 -39.57
C ILE A 25 -52.23 21.30 -40.54
N HIS A 26 -51.57 20.42 -41.27
CA HIS A 26 -50.72 20.77 -42.37
C HIS A 26 -51.70 21.29 -43.41
N ASP A 27 -52.21 22.51 -43.18
CA ASP A 27 -52.97 23.26 -44.16
C ASP A 27 -51.99 23.43 -45.30
N GLN A 28 -52.12 22.55 -46.30
CA GLN A 28 -51.39 22.61 -47.55
C GLN A 28 -51.69 23.92 -48.31
N ASP A 29 -52.60 24.76 -47.80
CA ASP A 29 -52.80 26.16 -48.17
C ASP A 29 -51.64 27.04 -47.70
N VAL A 30 -50.44 26.76 -48.21
CA VAL A 30 -49.25 27.59 -47.97
C VAL A 30 -49.37 28.93 -48.68
N LEU A 31 -50.19 29.03 -49.73
CA LEU A 31 -50.80 30.25 -50.24
C LEU A 31 -52.17 29.86 -50.84
N PRO A 32 -53.21 30.71 -50.75
CA PRO A 32 -54.32 30.55 -51.66
C PRO A 32 -53.77 30.66 -53.10
N ASP A 33 -54.19 29.76 -54.00
CA ASP A 33 -54.06 29.94 -55.47
C ASP A 33 -54.89 31.18 -55.85
N ASP A 34 -54.43 32.34 -55.42
CA ASP A 34 -55.08 33.62 -55.63
C ASP A 34 -54.57 34.14 -56.98
N PRO A 35 -55.44 34.22 -57.99
CA PRO A 35 -55.06 34.66 -59.33
C PRO A 35 -54.45 36.07 -59.33
N LEU A 36 -54.69 36.87 -58.27
CA LEU A 36 -54.08 38.17 -58.09
C LEU A 36 -52.59 38.07 -57.71
N VAL A 37 -52.19 37.07 -56.92
CA VAL A 37 -50.78 36.82 -56.55
C VAL A 37 -50.02 36.30 -57.76
N ASP A 38 -50.63 35.37 -58.50
CA ASP A 38 -50.04 34.84 -59.74
C ASP A 38 -49.87 35.94 -60.79
N PHE A 39 -50.88 36.79 -60.98
CA PHE A 39 -50.80 37.94 -61.89
C PHE A 39 -49.67 38.91 -61.50
N LEU A 40 -49.51 39.22 -60.22
CA LEU A 40 -48.44 40.10 -59.73
C LEU A 40 -47.03 39.48 -59.82
N SER A 41 -46.94 38.15 -59.75
CA SER A 41 -45.67 37.43 -59.88
C SER A 41 -45.22 37.25 -61.34
N THR A 42 -46.17 37.31 -62.29
CA THR A 42 -45.93 37.04 -63.73
C THR A 42 -46.00 38.29 -64.60
N SER A 43 -46.56 39.40 -64.10
CA SER A 43 -46.71 40.67 -64.83
C SER A 43 -45.88 41.79 -64.19
N ASN A 44 -45.22 42.61 -65.04
CA ASN A 44 -44.57 43.86 -64.62
C ASN A 44 -45.52 45.07 -64.72
N GLU A 45 -46.81 44.85 -65.02
CA GLU A 45 -47.79 45.93 -65.12
C GLU A 45 -48.12 46.50 -63.73
N LEU A 46 -48.31 47.81 -63.66
CA LEU A 46 -48.69 48.48 -62.41
C LEU A 46 -50.11 48.03 -62.03
N PRO A 47 -50.37 47.60 -60.78
CA PRO A 47 -51.71 47.20 -60.35
C PRO A 47 -52.72 48.31 -60.63
N SER A 48 -53.89 47.96 -61.16
CA SER A 48 -54.92 48.96 -61.44
C SER A 48 -55.44 49.57 -60.14
N GLU A 49 -55.96 50.81 -60.20
CA GLU A 49 -56.53 51.47 -59.01
C GLU A 49 -57.68 50.65 -58.37
N SER A 50 -58.37 49.81 -59.16
CA SER A 50 -59.40 48.90 -58.67
C SER A 50 -58.87 47.67 -57.92
N ASP A 51 -57.61 47.25 -58.13
CA ASP A 51 -57.04 46.04 -57.52
C ASP A 51 -56.36 46.32 -56.17
N LYS A 52 -55.97 47.58 -55.93
CA LYS A 52 -55.34 48.04 -54.68
C LYS A 52 -56.09 47.63 -53.40
N PRO A 53 -57.43 47.77 -53.28
CA PRO A 53 -58.14 47.34 -52.06
C PRO A 53 -58.11 45.83 -51.85
N ALA A 54 -58.20 45.04 -52.91
CA ALA A 54 -58.14 43.57 -52.84
C ALA A 54 -56.74 43.10 -52.40
N LEU A 55 -55.68 43.67 -53.00
CA LEU A 55 -54.29 43.39 -52.60
C LEU A 55 -54.00 43.82 -51.16
N GLY A 56 -54.54 44.97 -50.74
CA GLY A 56 -54.42 45.44 -49.35
C GLY A 56 -55.09 44.50 -48.35
N SER A 57 -56.25 43.94 -48.69
CA SER A 57 -56.96 42.94 -47.87
C SER A 57 -56.17 41.63 -47.78
N LEU A 58 -55.68 41.12 -48.91
CA LEU A 58 -54.87 39.89 -48.95
C LEU A 58 -53.58 40.03 -48.14
N LEU A 59 -52.84 41.12 -48.33
CA LEU A 59 -51.62 41.39 -47.55
C LEU A 59 -51.91 41.50 -46.05
N SER A 60 -53.05 42.07 -45.67
CA SER A 60 -53.47 42.16 -44.27
C SER A 60 -53.78 40.76 -43.70
N SER A 61 -54.49 39.92 -44.45
CA SER A 61 -54.80 38.54 -44.06
C SER A 61 -53.53 37.68 -43.95
N LEU A 62 -52.59 37.80 -44.88
CA LEU A 62 -51.31 37.09 -44.82
C LEU A 62 -50.47 37.53 -43.61
N LYS A 63 -50.43 38.82 -43.32
CA LYS A 63 -49.75 39.36 -42.12
C LYS A 63 -50.38 38.84 -40.83
N GLU A 64 -51.71 38.74 -40.77
CA GLU A 64 -52.42 38.17 -39.62
C GLU A 64 -52.09 36.68 -39.47
N LYS A 65 -52.14 35.88 -40.55
CA LYS A 65 -51.74 34.47 -40.54
C LYS A 65 -50.29 34.27 -40.10
N MET A 66 -49.37 35.13 -40.56
CA MET A 66 -47.97 35.13 -40.11
C MET A 66 -47.87 35.37 -38.61
N ALA A 67 -48.56 36.40 -38.08
CA ALA A 67 -48.54 36.70 -36.65
C ALA A 67 -49.09 35.54 -35.79
N ILE A 68 -50.13 34.83 -36.27
CA ILE A 68 -50.65 33.63 -35.60
C ILE A 68 -49.59 32.51 -35.59
N ARG A 69 -48.92 32.26 -36.72
CA ARG A 69 -47.85 31.26 -36.81
C ARG A 69 -46.65 31.60 -35.93
N ASP A 70 -46.24 32.86 -35.89
CA ASP A 70 -45.16 33.34 -35.00
C ASP A 70 -45.51 33.12 -33.53
N THR A 71 -46.76 33.41 -33.15
CA THR A 71 -47.27 33.15 -31.80
C THR A 71 -47.23 31.65 -31.47
N LEU A 72 -47.59 30.78 -32.41
CA LEU A 72 -47.53 29.33 -32.25
C LEU A 72 -46.08 28.82 -32.08
N ILE A 73 -45.14 29.36 -32.86
CA ILE A 73 -43.71 29.03 -32.75
C ILE A 73 -43.20 29.38 -31.34
N GLU A 74 -43.54 30.57 -30.82
CA GLU A 74 -43.15 30.97 -29.47
C GLU A 74 -43.79 30.10 -28.38
N GLN A 75 -45.04 29.69 -28.55
CA GLN A 75 -45.68 28.74 -27.65
C GLN A 75 -44.97 27.38 -27.63
N LEU A 76 -44.61 26.84 -28.80
CA LEU A 76 -43.87 25.58 -28.91
C LEU A 76 -42.47 25.68 -28.32
N ARG A 77 -41.76 26.79 -28.55
CA ARG A 77 -40.45 27.07 -27.93
C ARG A 77 -40.55 27.12 -26.41
N SER A 78 -41.56 27.82 -25.89
CA SER A 78 -41.83 27.88 -24.44
C SER A 78 -42.11 26.49 -23.86
N MET A 79 -42.87 25.67 -24.58
CA MET A 79 -43.20 24.31 -24.16
C MET A 79 -41.95 23.40 -24.17
N MET A 80 -41.13 23.46 -25.23
CA MET A 80 -39.84 22.75 -25.29
C MET A 80 -38.91 23.16 -24.15
N ALA A 81 -38.83 24.45 -23.84
CA ALA A 81 -38.02 24.94 -22.72
C ALA A 81 -38.50 24.37 -21.38
N LYS A 82 -39.82 24.29 -21.15
CA LYS A 82 -40.39 23.65 -19.95
C LYS A 82 -40.07 22.16 -19.89
N TYR A 83 -40.16 21.44 -21.00
CA TYR A 83 -39.80 20.01 -21.04
C TYR A 83 -38.32 19.78 -20.80
N ASN A 84 -37.45 20.58 -21.40
CA ASN A 84 -36.01 20.49 -21.18
C ASN A 84 -35.63 20.77 -19.72
N ALA A 85 -36.28 21.76 -19.08
CA ALA A 85 -36.10 22.02 -17.66
C ALA A 85 -36.55 20.81 -16.80
N ALA A 86 -37.70 20.21 -17.12
CA ALA A 86 -38.18 19.02 -16.42
C ALA A 86 -37.25 17.80 -16.60
N ILE A 87 -36.68 17.59 -17.79
CA ILE A 87 -35.68 16.55 -18.05
C ILE A 87 -34.44 16.79 -17.19
N ALA A 88 -33.91 18.02 -17.16
CA ALA A 88 -32.74 18.34 -16.35
C ALA A 88 -32.97 18.08 -14.85
N THR A 89 -34.15 18.43 -14.33
CA THR A 89 -34.52 18.11 -12.94
C THR A 89 -34.57 16.60 -12.70
N LEU A 90 -35.15 15.82 -13.61
CA LEU A 90 -35.20 14.36 -13.49
C LEU A 90 -33.81 13.70 -13.58
N GLU A 91 -32.91 14.24 -14.39
CA GLU A 91 -31.51 13.79 -14.47
C GLU A 91 -30.76 14.06 -13.16
N GLU A 92 -30.98 15.22 -12.56
CA GLU A 92 -30.44 15.56 -11.24
C GLU A 92 -30.98 14.61 -10.15
N GLU A 93 -32.30 14.40 -10.11
CA GLU A 93 -32.92 13.44 -9.18
C GLU A 93 -32.38 12.03 -9.38
N ARG A 94 -32.21 11.59 -10.63
CA ARG A 94 -31.60 10.30 -10.94
C ARG A 94 -30.16 10.21 -10.44
N ALA A 95 -29.35 11.24 -10.61
CA ALA A 95 -27.98 11.26 -10.12
C ALA A 95 -27.93 11.19 -8.58
N GLN A 96 -28.85 11.86 -7.89
CA GLN A 96 -28.99 11.77 -6.44
C GLN A 96 -29.39 10.35 -6.00
N LEU A 97 -30.37 9.74 -6.66
CA LEU A 97 -30.78 8.36 -6.38
C LEU A 97 -29.65 7.35 -6.61
N ASP A 98 -28.90 7.50 -7.70
CA ASP A 98 -27.76 6.63 -8.00
C ASP A 98 -26.68 6.74 -6.92
N ASN A 99 -26.41 7.96 -6.42
CA ASN A 99 -25.51 8.16 -5.29
C ASN A 99 -26.01 7.45 -4.02
N VAL A 100 -27.30 7.52 -3.70
CA VAL A 100 -27.90 6.80 -2.56
C VAL A 100 -27.79 5.29 -2.73
N VAL A 101 -28.04 4.76 -3.94
CA VAL A 101 -27.88 3.34 -4.24
C VAL A 101 -26.41 2.90 -4.11
N ASN A 102 -25.47 3.70 -4.61
CA ASN A 102 -24.04 3.42 -4.51
C ASN A 102 -23.55 3.44 -3.05
N GLN A 103 -24.05 4.36 -2.23
CA GLN A 103 -23.78 4.37 -0.79
C GLN A 103 -24.38 3.15 -0.08
N GLY A 104 -25.62 2.79 -0.43
CA GLY A 104 -26.30 1.61 0.10
C GLY A 104 -25.59 0.31 -0.26
N THR A 105 -25.24 0.12 -1.53
CA THR A 105 -24.49 -1.07 -2.00
C THR A 105 -23.13 -1.18 -1.31
N HIS A 106 -22.43 -0.06 -1.09
CA HIS A 106 -21.19 -0.06 -0.30
C HIS A 106 -21.42 -0.41 1.18
N ALA A 107 -22.60 -0.16 1.75
CA ALA A 107 -22.96 -0.63 3.09
C ALA A 107 -23.13 -2.16 3.12
N PHE A 108 -23.62 -2.78 2.04
CA PHE A 108 -23.79 -4.22 1.90
C PHE A 108 -22.59 -4.96 1.32
N SER A 109 -21.48 -4.24 1.07
CA SER A 109 -20.23 -4.82 0.59
C SER A 109 -19.84 -6.07 1.37
N ALA A 110 -19.49 -7.14 0.66
CA ALA A 110 -19.08 -8.41 1.26
C ALA A 110 -17.93 -8.21 2.27
N VAL A 111 -17.02 -7.28 2.00
CA VAL A 111 -15.89 -6.92 2.87
C VAL A 111 -16.35 -6.47 4.26
N LYS A 112 -17.47 -5.73 4.35
CA LYS A 112 -18.03 -5.30 5.64
C LYS A 112 -18.72 -6.43 6.42
N ARG A 113 -19.06 -7.54 5.76
CA ARG A 113 -19.66 -8.72 6.40
C ARG A 113 -18.65 -9.77 6.82
N VAL A 114 -17.38 -9.64 6.40
CA VAL A 114 -16.30 -10.53 6.82
C VAL A 114 -16.17 -10.49 8.35
N PRO A 115 -16.15 -11.64 9.06
CA PRO A 115 -15.90 -11.69 10.49
C PRO A 115 -14.57 -11.05 10.89
N VAL A 116 -14.48 -10.55 12.12
CA VAL A 116 -13.26 -9.86 12.59
C VAL A 116 -12.05 -10.80 12.54
N GLU A 117 -12.24 -12.07 12.87
CA GLU A 117 -11.24 -13.12 12.91
C GLU A 117 -10.63 -13.36 11.52
N VAL A 118 -11.48 -13.35 10.49
CA VAL A 118 -11.03 -13.51 9.09
C VAL A 118 -10.25 -12.27 8.64
N LEU A 119 -10.69 -11.07 9.01
CA LEU A 119 -9.94 -9.83 8.72
C LEU A 119 -8.58 -9.80 9.43
N GLN A 120 -8.54 -10.23 10.70
CA GLN A 120 -7.28 -10.35 11.45
C GLN A 120 -6.32 -11.31 10.76
N HIS A 121 -6.82 -12.47 10.33
CA HIS A 121 -6.02 -13.45 9.60
C HIS A 121 -5.51 -12.86 8.27
N ILE A 122 -6.37 -12.19 7.48
CA ILE A 122 -5.94 -11.49 6.25
C ILE A 122 -4.85 -10.46 6.55
N PHE A 123 -5.01 -9.65 7.61
CA PHE A 123 -4.01 -8.64 7.97
C PHE A 123 -2.67 -9.28 8.34
N GLN A 124 -2.66 -10.46 8.96
CA GLN A 124 -1.41 -11.17 9.25
C GLN A 124 -0.63 -11.51 7.98
N TYR A 125 -1.29 -11.90 6.87
CA TYR A 125 -0.60 -12.14 5.59
C TYR A 125 -0.06 -10.87 4.93
N THR A 126 -0.53 -9.69 5.34
CA THR A 126 0.03 -8.43 4.84
C THR A 126 1.37 -8.09 5.48
N ILE A 127 1.68 -8.71 6.64
CA ILE A 127 2.93 -8.48 7.35
C ILE A 127 3.97 -9.46 6.81
N THR A 128 4.90 -8.96 5.99
CA THR A 128 6.08 -9.71 5.57
C THR A 128 7.16 -9.61 6.64
N PHE A 129 7.42 -10.69 7.38
CA PHE A 129 8.45 -10.75 8.41
C PHE A 129 9.19 -12.11 8.41
N PRO A 130 10.54 -12.12 8.54
CA PRO A 130 11.43 -10.96 8.48
C PRO A 130 11.37 -10.28 7.10
N PRO A 131 11.83 -9.02 6.98
CA PRO A 131 11.89 -8.33 5.70
C PRO A 131 12.65 -9.17 4.68
N VAL A 132 12.09 -9.35 3.48
CA VAL A 132 12.77 -10.10 2.42
C VAL A 132 14.00 -9.31 2.00
N VAL A 133 15.17 -9.81 2.40
CA VAL A 133 16.45 -9.35 1.89
C VAL A 133 16.61 -9.95 0.50
N SER A 134 16.25 -9.17 -0.52
CA SER A 134 16.59 -9.51 -1.90
C SER A 134 18.10 -9.52 -2.00
N SER A 135 18.69 -10.72 -2.06
CA SER A 135 20.07 -10.89 -2.49
C SER A 135 20.09 -10.53 -3.97
N GLY A 136 20.25 -9.24 -4.27
CA GLY A 136 20.47 -8.79 -5.63
C GLY A 136 21.74 -9.44 -6.12
N HIS A 137 21.61 -10.45 -6.99
CA HIS A 137 22.68 -10.83 -7.89
C HIS A 137 22.88 -9.65 -8.83
N HIS A 138 23.61 -8.63 -8.37
CA HIS A 138 24.20 -7.68 -9.29
C HIS A 138 25.26 -8.48 -10.04
N GLU A 139 24.88 -8.98 -11.21
CA GLU A 139 25.84 -9.31 -12.25
C GLU A 139 26.67 -8.04 -12.43
N TRP A 140 27.90 -8.10 -11.93
CA TRP A 140 28.90 -7.08 -12.17
C TRP A 140 29.08 -7.04 -13.68
N HIS A 141 28.38 -6.13 -14.35
CA HIS A 141 28.82 -5.67 -15.65
C HIS A 141 30.13 -4.93 -15.39
N SER A 142 31.22 -5.68 -15.46
CA SER A 142 32.58 -5.17 -15.63
C SER A 142 32.60 -4.44 -16.97
N ASP A 143 32.02 -3.24 -17.00
CA ASP A 143 32.20 -2.33 -18.10
C ASP A 143 33.59 -1.73 -17.88
N ASP A 144 34.56 -2.23 -18.64
CA ASP A 144 35.99 -1.84 -18.67
C ASP A 144 36.17 -0.39 -19.17
N SER A 145 35.30 0.54 -18.76
CA SER A 145 35.48 1.97 -19.04
C SER A 145 36.52 2.53 -18.06
N ASP A 146 37.79 2.27 -18.40
CA ASP A 146 38.92 3.13 -18.05
C ASP A 146 38.52 4.60 -18.27
N ASP A 147 38.85 5.46 -17.30
CA ASP A 147 39.12 6.92 -17.47
C ASP A 147 38.32 7.92 -16.61
N SER A 148 37.90 7.58 -15.39
CA SER A 148 37.65 8.66 -14.41
C SER A 148 38.08 8.30 -12.98
N GLY A 149 39.23 8.85 -12.58
CA GLY A 149 39.92 8.60 -11.31
C GLY A 149 39.24 9.15 -10.05
N ASN A 150 37.93 8.95 -9.89
CA ASN A 150 37.27 9.10 -8.59
C ASN A 150 36.99 7.69 -8.04
N PRO A 151 37.78 7.20 -7.06
CA PRO A 151 37.40 6.03 -6.28
C PRO A 151 36.19 6.43 -5.42
N LEU A 152 35.00 6.35 -6.01
CA LEU A 152 33.78 6.29 -5.21
C LEU A 152 33.91 5.06 -4.31
N PRO A 153 33.48 5.14 -3.04
CA PRO A 153 33.55 3.99 -2.14
C PRO A 153 32.81 2.83 -2.78
N GLN A 154 33.53 1.78 -3.11
CA GLN A 154 33.05 0.56 -3.76
C GLN A 154 32.23 -0.29 -2.78
N TYR A 155 31.33 0.33 -2.01
CA TYR A 155 30.28 -0.36 -1.29
C TYR A 155 29.15 -0.53 -2.28
N VAL A 156 29.15 -1.67 -2.97
CA VAL A 156 28.06 -2.03 -3.88
C VAL A 156 26.77 -1.99 -3.08
N LEU A 157 25.79 -1.26 -3.61
CA LEU A 157 24.44 -1.14 -3.07
C LEU A 157 23.76 -2.50 -3.13
N TRP A 158 23.97 -3.35 -2.12
CA TRP A 158 23.33 -4.66 -2.01
C TRP A 158 21.82 -4.58 -1.70
N TYR A 159 21.26 -3.36 -1.61
CA TYR A 159 19.91 -3.11 -1.15
C TYR A 159 19.28 -1.93 -1.91
N ASP A 160 18.41 -2.24 -2.88
CA ASP A 160 17.31 -1.37 -3.27
C ASP A 160 16.03 -1.95 -2.66
N GLN A 161 15.89 -1.82 -1.33
CA GLN A 161 14.59 -2.06 -0.72
C GLN A 161 13.77 -0.79 -0.87
N SER A 162 12.75 -0.83 -1.71
CA SER A 162 11.66 0.15 -1.65
C SER A 162 11.22 0.25 -0.19
N LYS A 163 11.33 1.45 0.40
CA LYS A 163 11.01 1.72 1.81
C LYS A 163 9.76 0.92 2.21
N PRO A 164 9.87 -0.09 3.09
CA PRO A 164 8.74 -0.94 3.37
C PRO A 164 7.63 -0.08 3.98
N GLU A 165 6.54 0.11 3.23
CA GLU A 165 5.36 0.76 3.77
C GLU A 165 4.81 -0.13 4.88
N ASP A 166 4.64 0.43 6.09
CA ASP A 166 4.06 -0.30 7.21
C ASP A 166 2.60 -0.64 6.86
N PRO A 167 2.28 -1.90 6.52
CA PRO A 167 0.96 -2.26 6.00
C PRO A 167 -0.13 -1.94 7.03
N LEU A 168 0.20 -2.03 8.32
CA LEU A 168 -0.72 -1.68 9.41
C LEU A 168 -1.09 -0.20 9.40
N CYS A 169 -0.17 0.68 9.02
CA CYS A 169 -0.47 2.11 8.87
C CYS A 169 -1.54 2.31 7.79
N THR A 170 -1.36 1.72 6.61
CA THR A 170 -2.34 1.77 5.51
C THR A 170 -3.69 1.18 5.92
N LEU A 171 -3.68 0.01 6.58
CA LEU A 171 -4.90 -0.64 7.07
C LEU A 171 -5.67 0.23 8.08
N THR A 172 -4.97 0.98 8.94
CA THR A 172 -5.62 1.88 9.91
C THR A 172 -6.29 3.11 9.28
N GLN A 173 -6.02 3.40 8.01
CA GLN A 173 -6.60 4.52 7.27
C GLN A 173 -7.88 4.14 6.50
N VAL A 174 -8.12 2.84 6.26
CA VAL A 174 -9.23 2.35 5.42
C VAL A 174 -10.61 2.62 6.06
N SER A 175 -10.80 2.21 7.32
CA SER A 175 -12.07 2.40 8.02
C SER A 175 -11.89 2.35 9.54
N GLN A 176 -12.87 2.85 10.30
CA GLN A 176 -12.85 2.76 11.76
C GLN A 176 -12.78 1.30 12.26
N ARG A 177 -13.50 0.39 11.58
CA ARG A 177 -13.47 -1.05 11.92
C ARG A 177 -12.09 -1.65 11.68
N TRP A 178 -11.49 -1.37 10.52
CA TRP A 178 -10.15 -1.87 10.19
C TRP A 178 -9.10 -1.32 11.16
N ARG A 179 -9.19 -0.04 11.51
CA ARG A 179 -8.35 0.58 12.55
C ARG A 179 -8.49 -0.11 13.90
N ALA A 180 -9.70 -0.38 14.36
CA ALA A 180 -9.94 -1.06 15.63
C ALA A 180 -9.33 -2.48 15.63
N ILE A 181 -9.46 -3.21 14.52
CA ILE A 181 -8.88 -4.55 14.36
C ILE A 181 -7.35 -4.49 14.33
N ALA A 182 -6.78 -3.59 13.51
CA ALA A 182 -5.35 -3.44 13.34
C ALA A 182 -4.66 -3.03 14.65
N LEU A 183 -5.26 -2.13 15.43
CA LEU A 183 -4.69 -1.67 16.71
C LEU A 183 -4.98 -2.61 17.89
N GLY A 184 -6.09 -3.36 17.84
CA GLY A 184 -6.54 -4.21 18.94
C GLY A 184 -5.95 -5.63 18.96
N ASN A 185 -5.34 -6.09 17.86
CA ASN A 185 -4.78 -7.42 17.78
C ASN A 185 -3.27 -7.43 18.08
N ALA A 186 -2.90 -7.98 19.24
CA ALA A 186 -1.50 -8.14 19.65
C ALA A 186 -0.64 -8.90 18.62
N ALA A 187 -1.17 -9.92 17.95
CA ALA A 187 -0.43 -10.71 16.97
C ALA A 187 -0.08 -9.94 15.68
N LEU A 188 -0.75 -8.81 15.40
CA LEU A 188 -0.34 -7.93 14.30
C LEU A 188 0.85 -7.05 14.69
N HIS A 189 1.06 -6.81 15.98
CA HIS A 189 2.15 -5.98 16.50
C HIS A 189 3.29 -6.81 17.12
N SER A 190 3.22 -8.14 17.07
CA SER A 190 4.28 -9.03 17.54
C SER A 190 5.51 -9.01 16.64
N SER A 191 5.47 -8.33 15.50
CA SER A 191 6.61 -8.19 14.59
C SER A 191 6.97 -6.71 14.42
N LEU A 192 8.24 -6.40 14.59
CA LEU A 192 8.79 -5.05 14.47
C LEU A 192 9.97 -5.07 13.51
N SER A 193 9.85 -4.32 12.41
CA SER A 193 10.97 -4.05 11.51
C SER A 193 11.49 -2.64 11.77
N ILE A 194 12.76 -2.53 12.13
CA ILE A 194 13.48 -1.28 12.31
C ILE A 194 14.43 -1.13 11.13
N HIS A 195 14.25 -0.07 10.37
CA HIS A 195 15.10 0.24 9.22
C HIS A 195 15.87 1.53 9.49
N ILE A 196 17.19 1.44 9.51
CA ILE A 196 18.11 2.55 9.77
C ILE A 196 18.42 3.24 8.44
N SER A 197 17.87 4.44 8.24
CA SER A 197 18.09 5.24 7.04
C SER A 197 18.76 6.58 7.36
N SER A 198 19.74 6.99 6.56
CA SER A 198 20.60 8.16 6.83
C SER A 198 19.84 9.49 6.88
N ASN A 199 18.76 9.63 6.12
CA ASN A 199 18.08 10.92 5.95
C ASN A 199 16.89 11.14 6.89
N HIS A 200 16.37 10.08 7.52
CA HIS A 200 15.07 10.14 8.20
C HIS A 200 15.00 9.37 9.52
N PHE A 201 16.09 8.76 9.98
CA PHE A 201 16.04 7.96 11.19
C PHE A 201 15.99 8.82 12.46
N SER A 202 14.80 8.89 13.06
CA SER A 202 14.52 9.66 14.27
C SER A 202 14.25 8.73 15.45
N ILE A 203 15.17 8.73 16.42
CA ILE A 203 15.03 7.94 17.66
C ILE A 203 13.79 8.32 18.47
N PRO A 204 13.45 9.61 18.69
CA PRO A 204 12.21 9.97 19.37
C PRO A 204 10.96 9.39 18.69
N GLN A 205 10.95 9.32 17.35
CA GLN A 205 9.85 8.70 16.62
C GLN A 205 9.82 7.19 16.86
N LEU A 206 10.96 6.50 16.79
CA LEU A 206 11.04 5.08 17.12
C LEU A 206 10.53 4.82 18.54
N THR A 207 11.03 5.53 19.55
CA THR A 207 10.59 5.37 20.94
C THR A 207 9.08 5.58 21.10
N ASN A 208 8.51 6.58 20.42
CA ASN A 208 7.05 6.80 20.43
C ASN A 208 6.28 5.66 19.76
N VAL A 209 6.80 5.09 18.67
CA VAL A 209 6.21 3.93 17.99
C VAL A 209 6.29 2.69 18.88
N LEU A 210 7.45 2.42 19.49
CA LEU A 210 7.64 1.34 20.45
C LEU A 210 6.65 1.51 21.61
N GLN A 211 6.65 2.65 22.27
CA GLN A 211 5.75 2.91 23.39
C GLN A 211 4.29 2.72 22.99
N ARG A 212 3.86 3.25 21.84
CA ARG A 212 2.48 3.10 21.36
C ARG A 212 2.12 1.66 21.06
N ARG A 213 2.99 0.91 20.36
CA ARG A 213 2.75 -0.50 20.01
C ARG A 213 2.77 -1.39 21.26
N PHE A 214 3.72 -1.16 22.17
CA PHE A 214 3.93 -2.01 23.34
C PHE A 214 3.07 -1.67 24.55
N SER A 215 2.46 -0.49 24.61
CA SER A 215 1.48 -0.18 25.68
C SER A 215 0.24 -1.07 25.62
N SER A 216 -0.11 -1.59 24.44
CA SER A 216 -1.25 -2.51 24.26
C SER A 216 -0.85 -4.00 24.27
N LEU A 217 0.45 -4.31 24.15
CA LEU A 217 0.98 -5.68 24.17
C LEU A 217 1.30 -6.07 25.61
N SER A 218 0.28 -6.49 26.38
CA SER A 218 0.48 -6.85 27.79
C SER A 218 1.56 -7.91 27.95
N ASP A 219 1.56 -8.99 27.16
CA ASP A 219 2.54 -10.09 27.28
C ASP A 219 2.90 -10.82 25.97
N ALA A 220 2.52 -10.30 24.81
CA ALA A 220 2.78 -11.03 23.56
C ALA A 220 4.30 -11.08 23.21
N PRO A 221 4.78 -12.20 22.65
CA PRO A 221 6.16 -12.32 22.20
C PRO A 221 6.45 -11.35 21.06
N LEU A 222 7.69 -10.88 20.99
CA LEU A 222 8.14 -9.90 20.01
C LEU A 222 9.24 -10.50 19.12
N SER A 223 9.06 -10.38 17.82
CA SER A 223 10.07 -10.63 16.81
C SER A 223 10.57 -9.29 16.25
N VAL A 224 11.88 -9.05 16.32
CA VAL A 224 12.49 -7.79 15.89
C VAL A 224 13.43 -8.05 14.72
N ALA A 225 13.33 -7.26 13.66
CA ALA A 225 14.31 -7.20 12.58
C ALA A 225 14.95 -5.82 12.54
N ILE A 226 16.28 -5.76 12.43
CA ILE A 226 17.06 -4.53 12.30
C ILE A 226 17.78 -4.58 10.96
N THR A 227 17.50 -3.61 10.10
CA THR A 227 18.07 -3.45 8.76
C THR A 227 18.64 -2.05 8.59
N CYS A 228 19.50 -1.82 7.60
CA CYS A 228 20.07 -0.50 7.34
C CYS A 228 20.27 -0.20 5.85
N ASP A 229 20.19 1.08 5.52
CA ASP A 229 20.73 1.63 4.27
C ASP A 229 22.26 1.69 4.33
N PRO A 230 22.94 1.69 3.17
CA PRO A 230 24.37 1.96 3.09
C PRO A 230 24.70 3.34 3.68
N MET A 231 25.54 3.35 4.72
CA MET A 231 26.03 4.56 5.36
C MET A 231 27.38 4.31 6.05
N THR A 232 28.00 5.37 6.56
CA THR A 232 29.27 5.23 7.29
C THR A 232 29.08 4.44 8.58
N ILE A 233 30.07 3.61 8.92
CA ILE A 233 30.07 2.74 10.12
C ILE A 233 29.84 3.56 11.40
N ASP A 234 30.39 4.79 11.49
CA ASP A 234 30.23 5.65 12.66
C ASP A 234 28.77 6.11 12.88
N VAL A 235 28.09 6.49 11.78
CA VAL A 235 26.69 6.92 11.84
C VAL A 235 25.81 5.72 12.16
N LEU A 236 26.04 4.59 11.50
CA LEU A 236 25.30 3.36 11.71
C LEU A 236 25.47 2.83 13.15
N SER A 237 26.70 2.86 13.69
CA SER A 237 27.00 2.48 15.07
C SER A 237 26.25 3.34 16.07
N ARG A 238 26.25 4.67 15.87
CA ARG A 238 25.53 5.60 16.75
C ARG A 238 24.02 5.34 16.74
N HIS A 239 23.44 5.05 15.58
CA HIS A 239 22.02 4.71 15.48
C HIS A 239 21.71 3.37 16.14
N THR A 240 22.55 2.36 15.92
CA THR A 240 22.40 1.03 16.50
C THR A 240 22.46 1.06 18.03
N SER A 241 23.40 1.79 18.62
CA SER A 241 23.44 1.97 20.09
C SER A 241 22.15 2.59 20.63
N ARG A 242 21.60 3.60 19.94
CA ARG A 242 20.35 4.25 20.36
C ARG A 242 19.14 3.33 20.17
N ILE A 243 19.12 2.48 19.15
CA ILE A 243 18.11 1.43 18.97
C ILE A 243 18.19 0.43 20.12
N ALA A 244 19.39 -0.04 20.47
CA ALA A 244 19.58 -0.96 21.58
C ALA A 244 19.00 -0.37 22.89
N THR A 245 19.32 0.89 23.20
CA THR A 245 18.73 1.59 24.36
C THR A 245 17.21 1.72 24.27
N ALA A 246 16.65 1.98 23.09
CA ALA A 246 15.21 2.09 22.91
C ALA A 246 14.48 0.73 23.04
N LEU A 247 15.13 -0.37 22.67
CA LEU A 247 14.61 -1.74 22.78
C LEU A 247 14.78 -2.34 24.18
N GLU A 248 15.72 -1.85 24.98
CA GLU A 248 16.04 -2.36 26.32
C GLU A 248 14.80 -2.60 27.21
N PRO A 249 13.82 -1.68 27.31
CA PRO A 249 12.63 -1.90 28.16
C PRO A 249 11.75 -3.08 27.72
N TYR A 250 11.91 -3.54 26.48
CA TYR A 250 11.13 -4.60 25.86
C TYR A 250 11.95 -5.88 25.65
N ALA A 251 13.22 -5.90 26.06
CA ALA A 251 14.15 -6.98 25.78
C ALA A 251 13.67 -8.34 26.30
N SER A 252 12.99 -8.38 27.45
CA SER A 252 12.41 -9.62 28.00
C SER A 252 11.31 -10.24 27.13
N LYS A 253 10.71 -9.49 26.20
CA LYS A 253 9.67 -9.97 25.29
C LYS A 253 10.22 -10.42 23.94
N ILE A 254 11.47 -10.09 23.62
CA ILE A 254 12.07 -10.43 22.31
C ILE A 254 12.35 -11.93 22.27
N VAL A 255 11.62 -12.64 21.42
CA VAL A 255 11.76 -14.09 21.20
C VAL A 255 12.56 -14.41 19.95
N GLU A 256 12.50 -13.53 18.95
CA GLU A 256 13.25 -13.65 17.71
C GLU A 256 13.95 -12.33 17.36
N LEU A 257 15.21 -12.40 16.99
CA LEU A 257 16.00 -11.25 16.58
C LEU A 257 16.68 -11.52 15.25
N PHE A 258 16.45 -10.65 14.28
CA PHE A 258 17.05 -10.68 12.96
C PHE A 258 17.92 -9.42 12.81
N VAL A 259 19.23 -9.59 12.66
CA VAL A 259 20.20 -8.49 12.58
C VAL A 259 20.85 -8.51 11.20
N PHE A 260 20.55 -7.51 10.38
CA PHE A 260 21.13 -7.30 9.06
C PHE A 260 22.03 -6.06 9.12
N LEU A 261 23.16 -6.20 9.79
CA LEU A 261 24.12 -5.13 10.09
C LEU A 261 25.55 -5.65 9.93
N PRO A 262 26.55 -4.79 9.66
CA PRO A 262 27.95 -5.17 9.76
C PRO A 262 28.33 -5.65 11.15
N ASP A 263 29.22 -6.64 11.27
CA ASP A 263 29.64 -7.23 12.55
C ASP A 263 30.06 -6.17 13.57
N ALA A 264 30.95 -5.24 13.16
CA ALA A 264 31.46 -4.16 14.02
C ALA A 264 30.35 -3.21 14.56
N VAL A 265 29.21 -3.14 13.86
CA VAL A 265 28.05 -2.36 14.28
C VAL A 265 27.14 -3.21 15.16
N ALA A 266 26.95 -4.48 14.84
CA ALA A 266 26.14 -5.41 15.62
C ALA A 266 26.63 -5.51 17.07
N GLU A 267 27.94 -5.35 17.30
CA GLU A 267 28.54 -5.24 18.65
C GLU A 267 27.89 -4.14 19.50
N LYS A 268 27.36 -3.07 18.91
CA LYS A 268 26.66 -2.01 19.63
C LYS A 268 25.32 -2.45 20.23
N LEU A 269 24.85 -3.66 19.92
CA LEU A 269 23.71 -4.30 20.56
C LEU A 269 24.08 -4.99 21.89
N GLU A 270 25.35 -4.94 22.33
CA GLU A 270 25.82 -5.44 23.64
C GLU A 270 24.99 -4.92 24.83
N ILE A 271 24.35 -3.75 24.71
CA ILE A 271 23.47 -3.19 25.75
C ILE A 271 22.29 -4.13 26.07
N LEU A 272 21.90 -4.96 25.12
CA LEU A 272 20.83 -5.96 25.25
C LEU A 272 21.35 -7.30 25.81
N GLU A 273 22.67 -7.48 25.91
CA GLU A 273 23.28 -8.69 26.45
C GLU A 273 22.83 -8.94 27.90
N GLY A 274 22.48 -10.18 28.20
CA GLY A 274 21.90 -10.56 29.49
C GLY A 274 20.48 -10.05 29.77
N LYS A 275 19.89 -9.22 28.88
CA LYS A 275 18.53 -8.66 29.03
C LYS A 275 17.50 -9.32 28.12
N LEU A 276 17.89 -10.35 27.38
CA LEU A 276 17.08 -11.09 26.41
C LEU A 276 16.77 -12.53 26.89
N PRO A 277 16.13 -12.72 28.07
CA PRO A 277 15.88 -14.04 28.64
C PRO A 277 14.93 -14.91 27.80
N SER A 278 14.14 -14.30 26.91
CA SER A 278 13.17 -15.01 26.07
C SER A 278 13.67 -15.25 24.65
N LEU A 279 14.88 -14.79 24.30
CA LEU A 279 15.39 -14.90 22.94
C LEU A 279 15.71 -16.36 22.62
N THR A 280 14.95 -16.93 21.68
CA THR A 280 15.10 -18.32 21.25
C THR A 280 15.60 -18.46 19.81
N SER A 281 15.44 -17.45 18.97
CA SER A 281 15.88 -17.46 17.57
C SER A 281 16.70 -16.21 17.27
N LEU A 282 17.93 -16.39 16.81
CA LEU A 282 18.81 -15.32 16.36
C LEU A 282 19.25 -15.60 14.92
N LEU A 283 19.02 -14.64 14.03
CA LEU A 283 19.57 -14.62 12.68
C LEU A 283 20.46 -13.39 12.55
N MET A 284 21.71 -13.60 12.18
CA MET A 284 22.66 -12.53 11.89
C MET A 284 23.13 -12.66 10.45
N HIS A 285 23.03 -11.56 9.71
CA HIS A 285 23.49 -11.45 8.33
C HIS A 285 24.42 -10.25 8.25
N ASN A 286 25.70 -10.51 7.97
CA ASN A 286 26.72 -9.47 7.89
C ASN A 286 26.65 -8.74 6.54
N THR A 287 26.35 -7.44 6.56
CA THR A 287 26.07 -6.65 5.35
C THR A 287 26.67 -5.24 5.43
N PRO A 288 27.61 -4.81 4.57
CA PRO A 288 28.75 -5.48 3.92
C PRO A 288 30.03 -5.45 4.77
N ARG A 289 30.96 -6.36 4.48
CA ARG A 289 32.26 -6.49 5.16
C ARG A 289 33.23 -5.36 4.74
N PRO A 290 33.76 -4.54 5.66
CA PRO A 290 34.94 -3.73 5.35
C PRO A 290 36.13 -4.68 5.19
N TYR A 291 36.85 -4.58 4.06
CA TYR A 291 38.01 -5.44 3.73
C TYR A 291 39.09 -5.46 4.83
N ASP A 292 39.16 -4.42 5.67
CA ASP A 292 40.25 -4.21 6.62
C ASP A 292 39.92 -4.49 8.10
N SER A 293 38.77 -5.10 8.44
CA SER A 293 38.47 -5.37 9.86
C SER A 293 39.28 -6.57 10.38
N VAL A 294 40.50 -6.31 10.87
CA VAL A 294 41.40 -7.31 11.49
C VAL A 294 40.91 -7.77 12.88
N HIS A 295 39.89 -7.12 13.45
CA HIS A 295 39.41 -7.44 14.78
C HIS A 295 38.59 -8.75 14.79
N PRO A 296 38.88 -9.67 15.72
CA PRO A 296 38.06 -10.86 15.91
C PRO A 296 36.65 -10.43 16.32
N PRO A 297 35.59 -11.03 15.74
CA PRO A 297 34.22 -10.62 16.04
C PRO A 297 33.93 -10.81 17.53
N HIS A 298 33.38 -9.78 18.17
CA HIS A 298 32.90 -9.92 19.53
C HIS A 298 31.62 -10.77 19.54
N PRO A 299 31.50 -11.77 20.44
CA PRO A 299 30.25 -12.50 20.60
C PRO A 299 29.16 -11.56 21.10
N VAL A 300 28.21 -11.22 20.25
CA VAL A 300 27.00 -10.52 20.68
C VAL A 300 26.01 -11.57 21.20
N PHE A 301 25.32 -11.26 22.30
CA PHE A 301 24.24 -12.09 22.88
C PHE A 301 24.70 -13.35 23.64
N THR A 302 25.82 -13.30 24.38
CA THR A 302 26.14 -14.39 25.30
C THR A 302 25.11 -14.49 26.43
N GLY A 303 24.82 -15.72 26.86
CA GLY A 303 23.90 -16.01 27.96
C GLY A 303 22.41 -16.03 27.58
N CYS A 304 22.05 -15.93 26.29
CA CYS A 304 20.67 -16.09 25.85
C CYS A 304 20.33 -17.59 25.69
N PRO A 305 19.10 -18.06 26.00
CA PRO A 305 18.72 -19.46 25.83
C PRO A 305 18.34 -19.78 24.37
N LEU A 306 19.29 -19.54 23.45
CA LEU A 306 19.08 -19.71 22.01
C LEU A 306 18.79 -21.17 21.66
N ARG A 307 17.71 -21.37 20.89
CA ARG A 307 17.34 -22.65 20.27
C ARG A 307 17.72 -22.69 18.80
N ARG A 308 17.65 -21.53 18.12
CA ARG A 308 17.96 -21.37 16.71
C ARG A 308 19.00 -20.27 16.52
N LEU A 309 20.09 -20.60 15.83
CA LEU A 309 21.14 -19.67 15.43
C LEU A 309 21.39 -19.79 13.93
N VAL A 310 21.26 -18.68 13.21
CA VAL A 310 21.58 -18.59 11.79
C VAL A 310 22.62 -17.50 11.59
N LEU A 311 23.78 -17.88 11.09
CA LEU A 311 24.84 -16.96 10.72
C LEU A 311 24.98 -16.98 9.21
N ARG A 312 24.75 -15.83 8.58
CA ARG A 312 24.87 -15.64 7.15
C ARG A 312 25.97 -14.62 6.86
N ASP A 313 26.92 -15.00 6.01
CA ASP A 313 28.01 -14.14 5.52
C ASP A 313 28.95 -13.62 6.61
N TYR A 314 29.00 -14.34 7.73
CA TYR A 314 29.81 -13.98 8.88
C TYR A 314 31.30 -14.27 8.65
N ALA A 315 32.17 -13.34 9.06
CA ALA A 315 33.62 -13.41 8.81
C ALA A 315 34.33 -14.56 9.51
N SER A 316 33.88 -14.90 10.72
CA SER A 316 34.40 -16.00 11.53
C SER A 316 33.26 -16.63 12.31
N PRO A 317 32.40 -17.43 11.64
CA PRO A 317 31.29 -18.08 12.31
C PRO A 317 31.81 -19.00 13.41
N THR A 318 32.98 -19.61 13.23
CA THR A 318 33.69 -20.42 14.24
C THR A 318 34.10 -19.61 15.46
N GLY A 319 34.60 -18.38 15.30
CA GLY A 319 34.98 -17.51 16.41
C GLY A 319 33.77 -17.10 17.26
N SER A 320 32.68 -16.69 16.61
CA SER A 320 31.41 -16.41 17.26
C SER A 320 30.85 -17.66 17.94
N VAL A 321 30.90 -18.81 17.27
CA VAL A 321 30.49 -20.10 17.83
C VAL A 321 31.31 -20.48 19.06
N ALA A 322 32.65 -20.38 19.00
CA ALA A 322 33.54 -20.79 20.08
C ALA A 322 33.38 -19.92 21.34
N SER A 323 33.21 -18.62 21.14
CA SER A 323 32.97 -17.67 22.23
C SER A 323 31.57 -17.83 22.83
N ILE A 324 30.56 -18.14 22.01
CA ILE A 324 29.25 -18.54 22.52
C ILE A 324 29.39 -19.91 23.23
N LYS A 325 30.24 -20.85 22.80
CA LYS A 325 30.42 -22.21 23.42
C LYS A 325 30.95 -22.13 24.85
N SER A 326 31.71 -21.10 25.19
CA SER A 326 32.09 -20.83 26.57
C SER A 326 30.92 -20.34 27.45
N SER A 327 29.75 -20.06 26.87
CA SER A 327 28.53 -19.69 27.57
C SER A 327 27.48 -20.82 27.54
N HIS A 328 26.59 -20.85 28.53
CA HIS A 328 25.46 -21.78 28.61
C HIS A 328 24.47 -21.69 27.43
N THR A 329 24.64 -20.70 26.55
CA THR A 329 23.84 -20.51 25.32
C THR A 329 23.85 -21.76 24.42
N TRP A 330 24.96 -22.50 24.34
CA TRP A 330 25.07 -23.68 23.45
C TRP A 330 24.27 -24.88 23.89
N GLU A 331 23.99 -25.01 25.19
CA GLU A 331 23.31 -26.18 25.74
C GLU A 331 21.89 -26.34 25.17
N HIS A 332 21.34 -25.26 24.60
CA HIS A 332 19.95 -25.19 24.14
C HIS A 332 19.80 -25.13 22.62
N ILE A 333 20.90 -25.00 21.86
CA ILE A 333 20.83 -24.86 20.39
C ILE A 333 20.40 -26.19 19.78
N VAL A 334 19.22 -26.20 19.17
CA VAL A 334 18.67 -27.34 18.41
C VAL A 334 18.82 -27.16 16.91
N HIS A 335 19.05 -25.92 16.46
CA HIS A 335 19.16 -25.57 15.05
C HIS A 335 20.29 -24.58 14.81
N LEU A 336 21.29 -24.99 14.03
CA LEU A 336 22.43 -24.15 13.64
C LEU A 336 22.56 -24.15 12.12
N GLU A 337 22.45 -22.97 11.51
CA GLU A 337 22.71 -22.76 10.10
C GLU A 337 23.89 -21.82 9.93
N LEU A 338 24.89 -22.25 9.16
CA LEU A 338 26.02 -21.44 8.74
C LEU A 338 25.93 -21.30 7.22
N LEU A 339 25.42 -20.15 6.78
CA LEU A 339 25.22 -19.85 5.38
C LEU A 339 26.36 -18.96 4.90
N ILE A 340 27.13 -19.45 3.93
CA ILE A 340 28.18 -18.69 3.27
C ILE A 340 27.64 -18.33 1.90
N THR A 341 27.47 -17.04 1.59
CA THR A 341 27.42 -16.60 0.20
C THR A 341 28.83 -16.68 -0.36
N PRO A 342 29.01 -17.22 -1.57
CA PRO A 342 30.28 -17.20 -2.25
C PRO A 342 30.62 -15.74 -2.60
N ASN A 343 31.22 -15.02 -1.66
CA ASN A 343 32.04 -13.86 -2.02
C ASN A 343 33.27 -14.43 -2.72
N GLU A 344 33.44 -14.10 -4.00
CA GLU A 344 34.40 -14.72 -4.92
C GLU A 344 35.87 -14.63 -4.43
N ASP A 345 36.15 -13.81 -3.41
CA ASP A 345 37.49 -13.53 -2.89
C ASP A 345 37.82 -14.09 -1.50
N LEU A 346 36.98 -14.93 -0.88
CA LEU A 346 37.23 -15.38 0.51
C LEU A 346 37.28 -16.89 0.71
N HIS A 347 38.37 -17.30 1.36
CA HIS A 347 38.75 -18.60 1.91
C HIS A 347 37.64 -19.66 1.98
N ALA A 348 37.97 -20.87 1.51
CA ALA A 348 37.19 -22.09 1.75
C ALA A 348 36.63 -22.06 3.18
N GLY A 349 35.31 -22.10 3.29
CA GLY A 349 34.62 -22.03 4.57
C GLY A 349 35.21 -23.00 5.59
N PRO A 350 35.06 -22.73 6.90
CA PRO A 350 35.63 -23.58 7.92
C PRO A 350 35.16 -25.03 7.73
N ASP A 351 36.11 -25.96 7.79
CA ASP A 351 35.82 -27.39 7.73
C ASP A 351 34.78 -27.75 8.81
N ALA A 352 33.70 -28.41 8.40
CA ALA A 352 32.64 -28.85 9.31
C ALA A 352 33.21 -29.73 10.43
N GLU A 353 34.27 -30.51 10.13
CA GLU A 353 34.97 -31.29 11.15
C GLU A 353 35.69 -30.40 12.16
N ALA A 354 36.30 -29.27 11.77
CA ALA A 354 36.94 -28.33 12.70
C ALA A 354 35.93 -27.67 13.67
N ILE A 355 34.68 -27.47 13.22
CA ILE A 355 33.59 -26.94 14.06
C ILE A 355 33.19 -27.95 15.14
N LEU A 356 33.15 -29.23 14.77
CA LEU A 356 32.74 -30.34 15.64
C LEU A 356 33.87 -30.85 16.55
N THR A 357 35.13 -30.80 16.10
CA THR A 357 36.32 -31.34 16.80
C THR A 357 36.97 -30.34 17.76
N CYS A 358 36.49 -29.11 17.83
CA CYS A 358 37.00 -28.12 18.79
C CYS A 358 36.92 -28.69 20.24
N PRO A 359 38.01 -28.74 21.02
CA PRO A 359 38.15 -29.59 22.22
C PRO A 359 37.19 -29.33 23.38
N CYS A 360 36.41 -28.25 23.34
CA CYS A 360 35.47 -27.86 24.39
C CYS A 360 34.18 -28.69 24.44
N ALA A 361 33.95 -29.60 23.48
CA ALA A 361 32.74 -30.42 23.38
C ALA A 361 32.71 -31.68 24.28
N ARG A 362 33.77 -31.97 25.04
CA ARG A 362 33.72 -33.05 26.04
C ARG A 362 32.98 -32.54 27.27
N SER A 363 31.74 -32.99 27.44
CA SER A 363 30.97 -32.82 28.69
C SER A 363 31.87 -33.08 29.91
N PRO A 364 31.78 -32.29 30.99
CA PRO A 364 32.43 -32.62 32.24
C PRO A 364 31.75 -33.87 32.78
N SER A 365 32.31 -35.05 32.46
CA SER A 365 31.92 -36.30 33.08
C SER A 365 32.11 -36.13 34.58
N SER A 366 31.02 -36.20 35.34
CA SER A 366 31.03 -36.09 36.79
C SER A 366 31.90 -37.20 37.38
N HIS A 367 33.18 -36.90 37.64
CA HIS A 367 33.96 -37.69 38.57
C HIS A 367 33.49 -37.34 39.99
N ARG A 368 32.38 -37.95 40.39
CA ARG A 368 32.09 -38.21 41.80
C ARG A 368 33.15 -39.19 42.28
N GLY A 369 34.24 -38.66 42.84
CA GLY A 369 35.14 -39.44 43.67
C GLY A 369 34.36 -39.91 44.90
N TYR A 370 34.04 -41.21 44.94
CA TYR A 370 33.74 -41.89 46.18
C TYR A 370 35.05 -41.95 46.98
N SER A 371 35.19 -41.09 47.97
CA SER A 371 36.21 -41.24 49.01
C SER A 371 35.71 -42.31 49.98
N SER A 372 36.19 -43.54 49.81
CA SER A 372 36.06 -44.62 50.78
C SER A 372 36.93 -44.28 51.99
N ARG A 373 36.27 -43.94 53.10
CA ARG A 373 36.87 -43.86 54.43
C ARG A 373 36.85 -45.26 55.02
N THR A 374 38.03 -45.84 55.26
CA THR A 374 38.20 -47.04 56.09
C THR A 374 39.11 -46.69 57.26
N ASP A 375 38.68 -47.13 58.44
CA ASP A 375 39.43 -47.16 59.70
C ASP A 375 40.72 -47.99 59.62
#